data_AF-A0A812HVD0-F1
#
_entry.id   AF-A0A812HVD0-F1
#
_cell.length_a   1.000
_cell.length_b   1.000
_cell.length_c   1.000
_cell.angle_alpha   90.00
_cell.angle_beta   90.00
_cell.angle_gamma   90.00
#
_symmetry.space_group_name_H-M   'P 1'
#
loop_
_entity.id
_entity.type
_entity.pdbx_description
1 polymer ?
#
loop_
_entity_poly.entity_id
_entity_poly.type
_entity_poly.pdbx_seq_one_letter_code
_entity_poly.pdbx_strand_id
1 'polypeptide(L)'
;MGLVVGGPLLVWLFCAVLSIRAGFVLFAGQHFSSVLIAIALAVGATASIIFYNWYSIAKREEVYFFSLAMELVCRPALIMPTVIAIGLYFFGGGLLLNSYIKMFVFVALFSCSVASITSLFTAEKVIDVYQIKQTY
;
A
#
# COMPACT_ATOMS: atom_id res chain seq x y z
N MET A 1 9.48 20.70 5.36
CA MET A 1 8.36 19.73 5.45
C MET A 1 8.43 18.64 4.38
N GLY A 2 8.75 18.93 3.11
CA GLY A 2 8.85 17.91 2.04
C GLY A 2 9.91 16.80 2.23
N LEU A 3 10.99 17.06 2.96
CA LEU A 3 12.07 16.06 3.18
C LEU A 3 11.67 14.91 4.13
N VAL A 4 10.81 15.17 5.13
CA VAL A 4 10.49 14.19 6.18
C VAL A 4 9.41 13.21 5.73
N VAL A 5 8.41 13.68 4.96
CA VAL A 5 7.41 12.81 4.31
C VAL A 5 7.98 12.18 3.03
N GLY A 6 8.91 12.85 2.37
CA GLY A 6 9.55 12.38 1.14
C GLY A 6 10.31 11.07 1.32
N GLY A 7 11.01 10.86 2.44
CA GLY A 7 11.72 9.61 2.72
C GLY A 7 10.79 8.39 2.73
N PRO A 8 9.78 8.36 3.61
CA PRO A 8 8.79 7.29 3.63
C PRO A 8 8.04 7.11 2.29
N LEU A 9 7.73 8.20 1.57
CA LEU A 9 7.11 8.13 0.25
C LEU A 9 8.02 7.43 -0.78
N LEU A 10 9.31 7.72 -0.78
CA LEU A 10 10.28 7.05 -1.66
C LEU A 10 10.35 5.54 -1.40
N VAL A 11 10.24 5.13 -0.13
CA VAL A 11 10.19 3.70 0.24
C VAL A 11 8.96 3.03 -0.39
N TRP A 12 7.78 3.66 -0.30
CA TRP A 12 6.58 3.11 -0.93
C TRP A 12 6.63 3.10 -2.45
N LEU A 13 7.24 4.12 -3.06
CA LEU A 13 7.47 4.16 -4.50
C LEU A 13 8.39 3.03 -4.94
N PHE A 14 9.47 2.77 -4.19
CA PHE A 14 10.33 1.61 -4.40
C PHE A 14 9.55 0.29 -4.25
N CYS A 15 8.72 0.16 -3.22
CA CYS A 15 7.85 -1.01 -3.04
C CYS A 15 6.86 -1.20 -4.20
N ALA A 16 6.31 -0.11 -4.75
CA ALA A 16 5.42 -0.16 -5.91
C ALA A 16 6.17 -0.68 -7.15
N VAL A 17 7.37 -0.17 -7.42
CA VAL A 17 8.21 -0.66 -8.53
C VAL A 17 8.61 -2.13 -8.31
N LEU A 18 8.99 -2.48 -7.08
CA LEU A 18 9.30 -3.86 -6.71
C LEU A 18 8.11 -4.78 -6.91
N SER A 19 6.89 -4.34 -6.59
CA SER A 19 5.66 -5.13 -6.76
C SER A 19 5.39 -5.47 -8.22
N ILE A 20 5.67 -4.54 -9.15
CA ILE A 20 5.53 -4.77 -10.59
C ILE A 20 6.52 -5.86 -11.03
N ARG A 21 7.79 -5.71 -10.66
CA ARG A 21 8.83 -6.72 -10.96
C ARG A 21 8.49 -8.08 -10.35
N ALA A 22 8.09 -8.10 -9.08
CA ALA A 22 7.71 -9.31 -8.37
C ALA A 22 6.50 -9.98 -9.06
N GLY A 23 5.51 -9.22 -9.50
CA GLY A 23 4.38 -9.72 -10.28
C GLY A 23 4.84 -10.45 -11.55
N PHE A 24 5.71 -9.84 -12.35
CA PHE A 24 6.25 -10.49 -13.56
C PHE A 24 7.01 -11.78 -13.24
N VAL A 25 7.85 -11.78 -12.21
CA VAL A 25 8.68 -12.95 -11.85
C VAL A 25 7.85 -14.08 -11.23
N LEU A 26 6.97 -13.76 -10.29
CA LEU A 26 6.19 -14.76 -9.55
C LEU A 26 5.16 -15.44 -10.43
N PHE A 27 4.53 -14.69 -11.35
CA PHE A 27 3.49 -15.21 -12.23
C PHE A 27 4.01 -15.69 -13.59
N ALA A 28 5.32 -15.66 -13.83
CA ALA A 28 5.90 -16.24 -15.03
C ALA A 28 5.49 -17.73 -15.17
N GLY A 29 4.90 -18.06 -16.32
CA GLY A 29 4.42 -19.42 -16.62
C GLY A 29 3.12 -19.84 -15.91
N GLN A 30 2.44 -18.95 -15.19
CA GLN A 30 1.11 -19.24 -14.63
C GLN A 30 -0.02 -19.00 -15.64
N HIS A 31 -1.15 -19.68 -15.42
CA HIS A 31 -2.35 -19.47 -16.22
C HIS A 31 -2.88 -18.04 -16.06
N PHE A 32 -3.35 -17.47 -17.17
CA PHE A 32 -3.87 -16.10 -17.23
C PHE A 32 -4.98 -15.83 -16.20
N SER A 33 -5.85 -16.81 -15.94
CA SER A 33 -6.92 -16.70 -14.94
C SER A 33 -6.39 -16.45 -13.52
N SER A 34 -5.30 -17.12 -13.12
CA SER A 34 -4.68 -16.93 -11.81
C SER A 34 -4.07 -15.53 -11.66
N VAL A 35 -3.49 -15.00 -12.74
CA VAL A 35 -2.94 -13.63 -12.77
C VAL A 35 -4.06 -12.60 -12.66
N LEU A 36 -5.16 -12.78 -13.39
CA LEU A 36 -6.34 -11.91 -13.30
C LEU A 36 -6.92 -11.85 -11.89
N ILE A 37 -7.03 -13.01 -11.22
CA ILE A 37 -7.50 -13.09 -9.84
C ILE A 37 -6.56 -12.32 -8.90
N ALA A 38 -5.24 -12.49 -9.06
CA ALA A 38 -4.26 -11.77 -8.25
C ALA A 38 -4.36 -10.25 -8.43
N ILE A 39 -4.54 -9.77 -9.66
CA ILE A 39 -4.74 -8.35 -9.97
C ILE A 39 -6.06 -7.85 -9.36
N ALA A 40 -7.16 -8.58 -9.54
CA ALA A 40 -8.45 -8.20 -8.99
C ALA A 40 -8.40 -8.09 -7.45
N LEU A 41 -7.73 -9.04 -6.78
CA LEU A 41 -7.50 -8.99 -5.34
C LEU A 41 -6.62 -7.81 -4.92
N ALA A 42 -5.55 -7.53 -5.67
CA ALA A 42 -4.67 -6.40 -5.40
C ALA A 42 -5.42 -5.06 -5.52
N VAL A 43 -6.21 -4.88 -6.57
CA VAL A 43 -7.03 -3.68 -6.78
C VAL A 43 -8.11 -3.56 -5.69
N GLY A 44 -8.81 -4.65 -5.37
CA GLY A 44 -9.83 -4.67 -4.32
C GLY A 44 -9.27 -4.35 -2.93
N ALA A 45 -8.11 -4.92 -2.58
CA ALA A 45 -7.40 -4.60 -1.34
C ALA A 45 -6.96 -3.13 -1.31
N THR A 46 -6.43 -2.61 -2.42
CA THR A 46 -6.02 -1.20 -2.55
C THR A 46 -7.20 -0.26 -2.27
N ALA A 47 -8.33 -0.48 -2.95
CA ALA A 47 -9.55 0.31 -2.76
C ALA A 47 -10.06 0.25 -1.32
N SER A 48 -10.02 -0.94 -0.69
CA SER A 48 -10.45 -1.14 0.69
C SER A 48 -9.58 -0.37 1.68
N ILE A 49 -8.25 -0.39 1.50
CA ILE A 49 -7.30 0.36 2.35
C ILE A 49 -7.52 1.86 2.19
N ILE A 50 -7.66 2.34 0.95
CA ILE A 50 -7.90 3.77 0.67
C ILE A 50 -9.21 4.22 1.33
N PHE A 51 -10.29 3.47 1.13
CA PHE A 51 -11.59 3.79 1.72
C PHE A 51 -11.53 3.81 3.25
N TYR A 52 -10.86 2.83 3.86
CA TYR A 52 -10.65 2.81 5.30
C TYR A 52 -9.87 4.04 5.78
N ASN A 53 -8.81 4.43 5.06
CA ASN A 53 -8.00 5.60 5.41
C ASN A 53 -8.84 6.89 5.34
N TRP A 54 -9.65 7.06 4.28
CA TRP A 54 -10.58 8.19 4.17
C TRP A 54 -11.60 8.22 5.30
N TYR A 55 -12.22 7.07 5.61
CA TYR A 55 -13.17 6.95 6.70
C TYR A 55 -12.53 7.29 8.06
N SER A 56 -11.26 6.91 8.27
CA SER A 56 -10.52 7.23 9.48
C SER A 56 -10.17 8.73 9.58
N ILE A 57 -9.95 9.41 8.46
CA ILE A 57 -9.71 10.86 8.41
C ILE A 57 -11.01 11.62 8.71
N ALA A 58 -12.11 11.22 8.07
CA ALA A 58 -13.42 11.87 8.19
C ALA A 58 -13.99 11.90 9.62
N LYS A 59 -13.51 11.02 10.52
CA LYS A 59 -13.89 11.01 11.93
C LYS A 59 -13.17 12.04 12.80
N ARG A 60 -12.19 12.76 12.28
CA ARG A 60 -11.35 13.69 13.05
C ARG A 60 -11.89 15.11 12.93
N GLU A 61 -11.97 15.81 14.06
CA GLU A 61 -12.39 17.23 14.10
C GLU A 61 -11.23 18.17 13.75
N GLU A 62 -10.01 17.83 14.16
CA GLU A 62 -8.79 18.58 13.88
C GLU A 62 -7.66 17.63 13.48
N VAL A 63 -6.84 18.05 12.51
CA VAL A 63 -5.72 17.24 12.02
C VAL A 63 -4.49 18.10 11.77
N TYR A 64 -3.39 17.72 12.41
CA TYR A 64 -2.06 18.18 12.03
C TYR A 64 -1.64 17.44 10.76
N PHE A 65 -1.61 18.14 9.62
CA PHE A 65 -1.43 17.51 8.30
C PHE A 65 -0.18 16.61 8.24
N PHE A 66 0.92 17.05 8.85
CA PHE A 66 2.15 16.27 8.91
C PHE A 66 2.01 14.98 9.75
N SER A 67 1.30 15.04 10.89
CA SER A 67 1.06 13.85 11.71
C SER A 67 0.21 12.85 10.96
N LEU A 68 -0.80 13.32 10.20
CA LEU A 68 -1.64 12.46 9.38
C LEU A 68 -0.85 11.82 8.24
N ALA A 69 -0.04 12.60 7.53
CA ALA A 69 0.83 12.10 6.46
C ALA A 69 1.75 10.99 6.99
N MET A 70 2.41 11.22 8.13
CA MET A 70 3.24 10.19 8.77
C MET A 70 2.43 8.99 9.24
N GLU A 71 1.23 9.18 9.78
CA GLU A 71 0.36 8.08 10.21
C GLU A 71 -0.09 7.21 9.04
N LEU A 72 -0.45 7.81 7.90
CA LEU A 72 -0.86 7.10 6.68
C LEU A 72 0.30 6.31 6.07
N VAL A 73 1.50 6.91 6.05
CA VAL A 73 2.66 6.36 5.36
C VAL A 73 3.44 5.39 6.25
N CYS A 74 3.44 5.57 7.57
CA CYS A 74 4.18 4.72 8.51
C CYS A 74 3.28 3.78 9.31
N ARG A 75 2.09 3.45 8.81
CA ARG A 75 1.12 2.63 9.54
C ARG A 75 1.63 1.19 9.72
N PRO A 76 1.72 0.64 10.95
CA PRO A 76 2.20 -0.72 11.17
C PRO A 76 1.40 -1.79 10.42
N ALA A 77 0.09 -1.58 10.29
CA ALA A 77 -0.80 -2.48 9.55
C ALA A 77 -0.48 -2.59 8.05
N LEU A 78 0.22 -1.60 7.47
CA LEU A 78 0.69 -1.60 6.08
C LEU A 78 2.16 -2.03 5.99
N ILE A 79 2.99 -1.58 6.94
CA ILE A 79 4.42 -1.92 6.98
C ILE A 79 4.62 -3.42 7.19
N MET A 80 3.96 -4.02 8.19
CA MET A 80 4.15 -5.43 8.54
C MET A 80 3.90 -6.39 7.37
N PRO A 81 2.73 -6.36 6.69
CA PRO A 81 2.51 -7.24 5.54
C PRO A 81 3.48 -6.96 4.39
N THR A 82 3.90 -5.71 4.20
CA THR A 82 4.88 -5.34 3.18
C THR A 82 6.26 -5.93 3.48
N VAL A 83 6.74 -5.82 4.72
CA VAL A 83 8.03 -6.39 5.14
C VAL A 83 8.01 -7.92 5.04
N ILE A 84 6.91 -8.55 5.46
CA ILE A 84 6.74 -10.01 5.31
C ILE A 84 6.77 -10.40 3.83
N ALA A 85 6.08 -9.67 2.96
CA ALA A 85 6.06 -9.94 1.53
C ALA A 85 7.45 -9.74 0.88
N ILE A 86 8.20 -8.72 1.28
CA ILE A 86 9.60 -8.52 0.86
C ILE A 86 10.46 -9.71 1.31
N GLY A 87 10.35 -10.11 2.57
CA GLY A 87 11.08 -11.26 3.12
C GLY A 87 10.77 -12.55 2.35
N LEU A 88 9.50 -12.83 2.09
CA LEU A 88 9.08 -13.98 1.28
C LEU A 88 9.55 -13.89 -0.16
N TYR A 89 9.58 -12.71 -0.76
CA TYR A 89 10.05 -12.53 -2.13
C TYR A 89 11.54 -12.85 -2.28
N PHE A 90 12.39 -12.41 -1.35
CA PHE A 90 13.84 -12.63 -1.43
C PHE A 90 14.30 -13.95 -0.80
N PHE A 91 13.65 -14.42 0.26
CA PHE A 91 14.09 -15.57 1.06
C PHE A 91 13.10 -16.73 1.10
N GLY A 92 11.93 -16.61 0.45
CA GLY A 92 10.87 -17.61 0.54
C GLY A 92 11.21 -18.97 -0.08
N GLY A 93 12.16 -19.03 -1.02
CA GLY A 93 12.64 -20.28 -1.62
C GLY A 93 11.51 -21.20 -2.07
N GLY A 94 11.44 -22.41 -1.49
CA GLY A 94 10.40 -23.41 -1.79
C GLY A 94 8.97 -23.00 -1.43
N LEU A 95 8.77 -22.05 -0.50
CA LEU A 95 7.43 -21.56 -0.17
C LEU A 95 6.77 -20.84 -1.36
N LEU A 96 7.59 -20.21 -2.22
CA LEU A 96 7.10 -19.56 -3.43
C LEU A 96 6.64 -20.56 -4.50
N LEU A 97 6.78 -21.88 -4.31
CA LEU A 97 6.14 -22.86 -5.20
C LEU A 97 4.61 -22.84 -5.05
N ASN A 98 4.10 -22.41 -3.89
CA ASN A 98 2.68 -22.31 -3.64
C ASN A 98 2.10 -21.03 -4.27
N SER A 99 1.16 -21.18 -5.21
CA SER A 99 0.48 -20.08 -5.90
C SER A 99 -0.21 -19.09 -4.95
N TYR A 100 -0.72 -19.54 -3.81
CA TYR A 100 -1.34 -18.65 -2.82
C TYR A 100 -0.32 -17.73 -2.15
N ILE A 101 0.88 -18.23 -1.88
CA ILE A 101 1.96 -17.43 -1.28
C ILE A 101 2.47 -16.40 -2.30
N LYS A 102 2.62 -16.80 -3.58
CA LYS A 102 2.94 -15.86 -4.67
C LYS A 102 1.92 -14.74 -4.78
N MET A 103 0.63 -15.09 -4.74
CA MET A 103 -0.46 -14.12 -4.76
C MET A 103 -0.42 -13.19 -3.56
N PHE A 104 -0.24 -13.73 -2.35
CA PHE A 104 -0.11 -12.91 -1.15
C PHE A 104 1.04 -11.90 -1.26
N VAL A 105 2.23 -12.34 -1.70
CA VAL A 105 3.40 -11.46 -1.85
C VAL A 105 3.10 -10.31 -2.82
N PHE A 106 2.53 -10.62 -3.98
CA PHE A 106 2.16 -9.59 -4.96
C PHE A 106 1.09 -8.64 -4.42
N VAL A 107 -0.01 -9.19 -3.90
CA VAL A 107 -1.16 -8.41 -3.41
C VAL A 107 -0.72 -7.50 -2.26
N ALA A 108 0.05 -8.00 -1.29
CA ALA A 108 0.50 -7.20 -0.15
C ALA A 108 1.42 -6.06 -0.61
N LEU A 109 2.45 -6.35 -1.43
CA LEU A 109 3.37 -5.33 -1.94
C LEU A 109 2.66 -4.28 -2.78
N PHE A 110 1.82 -4.70 -3.73
CA PHE A 110 1.13 -3.78 -4.64
C PHE A 110 0.09 -2.94 -3.88
N SER A 111 -0.79 -3.58 -3.11
CA SER A 111 -1.90 -2.87 -2.47
C SER A 111 -1.43 -1.91 -1.38
N CYS A 112 -0.47 -2.31 -0.53
CA CYS A 112 0.02 -1.44 0.53
C CYS A 112 0.78 -0.24 -0.04
N SER A 113 1.60 -0.45 -1.08
CA SER A 113 2.35 0.64 -1.72
C SER A 113 1.45 1.63 -2.44
N VAL A 114 0.58 1.14 -3.32
CA VAL A 114 -0.34 2.00 -4.10
C VAL A 114 -1.35 2.69 -3.18
N ALA A 115 -1.89 1.99 -2.18
CA ALA A 115 -2.82 2.61 -1.24
C ALA A 115 -2.15 3.69 -0.40
N SER A 116 -0.93 3.47 0.11
CA SER A 116 -0.22 4.47 0.92
C SER A 116 0.07 5.75 0.11
N ILE A 117 0.54 5.58 -1.13
CA ILE A 117 0.79 6.70 -2.05
C ILE A 117 -0.52 7.44 -2.34
N THR A 118 -1.56 6.72 -2.76
CA THR A 118 -2.84 7.31 -3.15
C THR A 118 -3.53 8.00 -1.97
N SER A 119 -3.53 7.39 -0.79
CA SER A 119 -4.10 7.99 0.43
C SER A 119 -3.40 9.28 0.81
N LEU A 120 -2.07 9.37 0.66
CA LEU A 120 -1.35 10.61 0.93
C LEU A 120 -1.75 11.73 -0.05
N PHE A 121 -1.77 11.45 -1.35
CA PHE A 121 -2.16 12.45 -2.37
C PHE A 121 -3.64 12.83 -2.32
N THR A 122 -4.50 11.98 -1.76
CA THR A 122 -5.94 12.26 -1.63
C THR A 122 -6.32 12.82 -0.26
N ALA A 123 -5.41 12.83 0.72
CA ALA A 123 -5.68 13.30 2.09
C ALA A 123 -6.13 14.77 2.12
N GLU A 124 -5.49 15.66 1.35
CA GLU A 124 -5.88 17.08 1.28
C GLU A 124 -7.32 17.25 0.80
N LYS A 125 -7.68 16.57 -0.30
CA LYS A 125 -9.05 16.61 -0.83
C LYS A 125 -10.09 16.11 0.18
N VAL A 126 -9.77 15.08 0.95
CA VAL A 126 -10.67 14.56 1.99
C VAL A 126 -10.82 15.57 3.12
N ILE A 127 -9.73 16.19 3.57
CA ILE A 127 -9.77 17.23 4.59
C ILE A 127 -10.67 18.41 4.15
N ASP A 128 -10.54 18.84 2.89
CA ASP A 128 -11.35 19.92 2.33
C ASP A 128 -12.84 19.54 2.26
N VAL A 129 -13.16 18.33 1.79
CA VAL A 129 -14.55 17.85 1.66
C VAL A 129 -15.25 17.74 3.02
N TYR A 130 -14.53 17.33 4.07
CA TYR A 130 -15.07 17.18 5.42
C TYR A 130 -14.90 18.42 6.31
N GLN A 131 -14.38 19.54 5.75
CA GLN A 131 -14.11 20.79 6.47
C GLN A 131 -13.35 20.60 7.79
N ILE A 132 -12.38 19.68 7.79
CA ILE A 132 -11.59 19.37 8.99
C ILE A 132 -10.63 20.54 9.26
N LYS A 133 -10.56 21.01 10.50
CA LYS A 133 -9.64 22.10 10.86
C LYS A 133 -8.19 21.63 10.72
N GLN A 134 -7.43 22.31 9.87
CA GLN A 134 -5.99 22.10 9.72
C GLN A 134 -5.21 22.96 10.71
N THR A 135 -4.36 22.32 11.50
CA THR A 135 -3.34 23.00 12.32
C THR A 135 -1.96 22.81 11.66
N TYR A 136 -1.19 23.90 11.53
CA TYR A 136 0.13 23.98 10.89
C TYR A 136 1.27 24.02 11.89
#